data_AF-A0A940UH47-F1
#
_entry.id   AF-A0A940UH47-F1
#
_cell.length_a   1.000
_cell.length_b   1.000
_cell.length_c   1.000
_cell.angle_alpha   90.00
_cell.angle_beta   90.00
_cell.angle_gamma   90.00
#
_symmetry.space_group_name_H-M   'P 1'
#
loop_
_entity.id
_entity.type
_entity.pdbx_description
1 polymer ?
#
loop_
_entity_poly.entity_id
_entity_poly.type
_entity_poly.pdbx_seq_one_letter_code
_entity_poly.pdbx_strand_id
1 'polypeptide(L)'
;MVRLKVLVSVLGIFFLCSCAGMGILSTAQSEFDSGYGLFSQGKYEQAVPHFRKAAEMEPTYGKAYLYLGRSYLAMGKFVEAIQPLRTAYELAPDEAKKETFNLILDALIGSAIGSVFGR
;
A
#
# COMPACT_ATOMS: atom_id res chain seq x y z
N MET A 1 40.32 -7.27 27.44
CA MET A 1 40.16 -5.90 26.89
C MET A 1 39.61 -5.82 25.45
N VAL A 2 39.58 -6.90 24.65
CA VAL A 2 39.14 -6.83 23.22
C VAL A 2 37.62 -6.96 23.02
N ARG A 3 36.92 -7.79 23.83
CA ARG A 3 35.46 -8.03 23.67
C ARG A 3 34.56 -6.83 24.03
N LEU A 4 35.04 -5.91 24.86
CA LEU A 4 34.30 -4.72 25.30
C LEU A 4 34.29 -3.61 24.23
N LYS A 5 35.34 -3.51 23.40
CA LYS A 5 35.41 -2.55 22.28
C LYS A 5 34.44 -2.92 21.15
N VAL A 6 34.31 -4.22 20.85
CA VAL A 6 33.40 -4.71 19.81
C VAL A 6 31.93 -4.45 20.18
N LEU A 7 31.57 -4.58 21.47
CA LEU A 7 30.21 -4.30 21.94
C LEU A 7 29.83 -2.81 21.80
N VAL A 8 30.77 -1.91 22.10
CA VAL A 8 30.58 -0.46 21.96
C VAL A 8 30.53 -0.04 20.48
N SER A 9 31.28 -0.72 19.60
CA SER A 9 31.21 -0.49 18.15
C SER A 9 29.88 -0.93 17.53
N VAL A 10 29.31 -2.06 17.98
CA VAL A 10 28.02 -2.55 17.44
C VAL A 10 26.83 -1.73 17.96
N LEU A 11 26.88 -1.27 19.22
CA LEU A 11 25.88 -0.35 19.78
C LEU A 11 25.96 1.07 19.16
N GLY A 12 27.15 1.52 18.76
CA GLY A 12 27.33 2.81 18.07
C GLY A 12 26.77 2.83 16.65
N ILE A 13 26.69 1.68 15.97
CA ILE A 13 26.11 1.55 14.62
C ILE A 13 24.57 1.59 14.66
N PHE A 14 23.96 1.23 15.79
CA PHE A 14 22.50 1.29 15.96
C PHE A 14 21.97 2.71 16.22
N PHE A 15 22.85 3.65 16.61
CA PHE A 15 22.47 5.02 16.97
C PHE A 15 22.64 6.06 15.85
N LEU A 16 23.20 5.66 14.69
CA LEU A 16 23.36 6.52 13.51
C LEU A 16 22.16 6.50 12.54
N CYS A 17 21.04 5.90 12.93
CA CYS A 17 19.80 5.95 12.15
C CYS A 17 18.71 6.74 12.89
N SER A 18 19.04 7.91 13.45
CA SER A 18 18.05 8.79 14.10
C SER A 18 17.78 10.10 13.35
N CYS A 19 18.43 10.34 12.20
CA CYS A 19 18.18 11.53 11.38
C CYS A 19 17.69 11.26 9.94
N ALA A 20 17.14 10.07 9.66
CA ALA A 20 16.40 9.82 8.41
C ALA A 20 14.88 9.75 8.61
N GLY A 21 14.38 9.85 9.85
CA GLY A 21 12.98 9.59 10.18
C GLY A 21 12.03 10.79 10.11
N MET A 22 12.51 12.01 9.81
CA MET A 22 11.69 13.22 9.99
C MET A 22 11.45 14.04 8.70
N GLY A 23 11.83 13.51 7.53
CA GLY A 23 11.63 14.15 6.22
C GLY A 23 10.83 13.36 5.17
N ILE A 24 10.34 12.16 5.51
CA ILE A 24 9.74 11.21 4.54
C ILE A 24 8.20 11.21 4.60
N LEU A 25 7.58 11.69 5.68
CA LEU A 25 6.12 11.66 5.85
C LEU A 25 5.36 12.54 4.85
N SER A 26 5.99 13.59 4.31
CA SER A 26 5.31 14.51 3.38
C SER A 26 5.18 13.96 1.97
N THR A 27 6.03 13.03 1.54
CA THR A 27 6.03 12.57 0.15
C THR A 27 5.02 11.45 -0.10
N ALA A 28 4.88 10.49 0.82
CA ALA A 28 3.90 9.41 0.67
C ALA A 28 2.45 9.96 0.66
N GLN A 29 2.15 10.87 1.58
CA GLN A 29 0.86 11.55 1.61
C GLN A 29 0.63 12.40 0.36
N SER A 30 1.63 13.14 -0.12
CA SER A 30 1.49 13.96 -1.33
C SER A 30 1.24 13.13 -2.58
N GLU A 31 1.91 11.98 -2.73
CA GLU A 31 1.66 11.04 -3.82
C GLU A 31 0.26 10.44 -3.69
N PHE A 32 -0.16 10.07 -2.47
CA PHE A 32 -1.51 9.60 -2.22
C PHE A 32 -2.56 10.65 -2.60
N ASP A 33 -2.39 11.92 -2.21
CA ASP A 33 -3.33 12.99 -2.52
C ASP A 33 -3.43 13.24 -4.03
N SER A 34 -2.30 13.16 -4.74
CA SER A 34 -2.25 13.25 -6.21
C SER A 34 -3.00 12.10 -6.88
N GLY A 35 -2.77 10.86 -6.42
CA GLY A 35 -3.49 9.68 -6.86
C GLY A 35 -4.99 9.77 -6.54
N TYR A 36 -5.35 10.27 -5.37
CA TYR A 36 -6.73 10.46 -4.93
C TYR A 36 -7.47 11.46 -5.82
N GLY A 37 -6.84 12.58 -6.16
CA GLY A 37 -7.41 13.55 -7.10
C GLY A 37 -7.73 12.96 -8.47
N LEU A 38 -6.86 12.09 -8.98
CA LEU A 38 -7.09 11.35 -10.23
C LEU A 38 -8.19 10.29 -10.09
N PHE A 39 -8.19 9.56 -8.97
CA PHE A 39 -9.20 8.55 -8.64
C PHE A 39 -10.61 9.16 -8.57
N SER A 40 -10.76 10.31 -7.91
CA SER A 40 -12.04 11.03 -7.82
C SER A 40 -12.53 11.55 -9.18
N GLN A 41 -11.65 11.69 -10.16
CA GLN A 41 -12.00 12.02 -11.56
C GLN A 41 -12.29 10.77 -12.41
N GLY A 42 -12.25 9.57 -11.83
CA GLY A 42 -12.39 8.30 -12.55
C GLY A 42 -11.18 7.92 -13.41
N LYS A 43 -10.03 8.60 -13.25
CA LYS A 43 -8.79 8.33 -14.01
C LYS A 43 -7.96 7.26 -13.32
N TYR A 44 -8.51 6.06 -13.19
CA TYR A 44 -7.94 4.98 -12.38
C TYR A 44 -6.55 4.53 -12.87
N GLU A 45 -6.34 4.40 -14.18
CA GLU A 45 -5.05 4.04 -14.76
C GLU A 45 -3.94 5.02 -14.37
N GLN A 46 -4.27 6.32 -14.32
CA GLN A 46 -3.32 7.38 -13.96
C GLN A 46 -3.10 7.44 -12.44
N ALA A 47 -4.09 7.05 -11.64
CA ALA A 47 -4.00 7.05 -10.18
C ALA A 47 -3.11 5.92 -9.63
N VAL A 48 -3.09 4.75 -10.27
CA VAL A 48 -2.28 3.58 -9.88
C VAL A 48 -0.81 3.89 -9.57
N PRO A 49 -0.04 4.57 -10.45
CA PRO A 49 1.38 4.83 -10.17
C PRO A 49 1.59 5.69 -8.92
N HIS A 50 0.68 6.63 -8.63
CA HIS A 50 0.75 7.46 -7.44
C HIS A 50 0.49 6.66 -6.16
N PHE A 51 -0.55 5.82 -6.14
CA PHE A 51 -0.80 4.95 -4.98
C PHE A 51 0.30 3.92 -4.77
N ARG A 52 0.87 3.36 -5.84
CA ARG A 52 2.02 2.47 -5.75
C ARG A 52 3.22 3.16 -5.13
N LYS A 53 3.56 4.37 -5.61
CA LYS A 53 4.68 5.15 -5.09
C LYS A 53 4.46 5.53 -3.62
N ALA A 54 3.24 5.90 -3.22
CA ALA A 54 2.89 6.13 -1.83
C ALA A 54 3.10 4.88 -0.96
N ALA A 55 2.70 3.70 -1.44
CA ALA A 55 2.90 2.43 -0.75
C ALA A 55 4.38 2.00 -0.69
N GLU A 56 5.18 2.31 -1.71
CA GLU A 56 6.63 2.06 -1.69
C GLU A 56 7.36 2.99 -0.70
N MET A 57 6.92 4.24 -0.59
CA MET A 57 7.48 5.22 0.35
C MET A 57 7.10 4.91 1.79
N GLU A 58 5.86 4.49 2.03
CA GLU A 58 5.35 4.13 3.35
C GLU A 58 4.61 2.79 3.30
N PRO A 59 5.31 1.66 3.51
CA PRO A 59 4.71 0.32 3.44
C PRO A 59 3.63 0.05 4.50
N THR A 60 3.53 0.90 5.53
CA THR A 60 2.48 0.85 6.55
C THR A 60 1.27 1.70 6.20
N TYR A 61 1.30 2.44 5.08
CA TYR A 61 0.23 3.36 4.72
C TYR A 61 -0.94 2.62 4.07
N GLY A 62 -1.80 2.00 4.89
CA GLY A 62 -2.91 1.16 4.44
C GLY A 62 -3.85 1.81 3.41
N LYS A 63 -4.05 3.14 3.46
CA LYS A 63 -4.87 3.85 2.48
C LYS A 63 -4.30 3.76 1.05
N ALA A 64 -2.98 3.82 0.89
CA ALA A 64 -2.36 3.69 -0.42
C ALA A 64 -2.68 2.33 -1.07
N TYR A 65 -2.56 1.24 -0.30
CA TYR A 65 -2.93 -0.10 -0.76
C TYR A 65 -4.43 -0.25 -1.05
N LEU A 66 -5.29 0.33 -0.21
CA LEU A 66 -6.74 0.30 -0.38
C LEU A 66 -7.15 0.96 -1.70
N TYR A 67 -6.65 2.17 -1.96
CA TYR A 67 -6.98 2.91 -3.18
C TYR A 67 -6.29 2.35 -4.43
N LEU A 68 -5.11 1.74 -4.30
CA LEU A 68 -4.50 0.95 -5.37
C LEU A 68 -5.41 -0.22 -5.76
N GLY A 69 -5.89 -0.99 -4.79
CA GLY A 69 -6.84 -2.08 -4.99
C GLY A 69 -8.16 -1.65 -5.62
N ARG A 70 -8.75 -0.56 -5.11
CA ARG A 70 -9.97 0.05 -5.69
C ARG A 70 -9.77 0.51 -7.12
N SER A 71 -8.61 1.09 -7.44
CA SER A 71 -8.29 1.50 -8.81
C SER A 71 -8.26 0.28 -9.74
N TYR A 72 -7.67 -0.83 -9.30
CA TYR A 72 -7.68 -2.07 -10.06
C TYR A 72 -9.09 -2.65 -10.24
N LEU A 73 -9.92 -2.68 -9.20
CA LEU A 73 -11.32 -3.08 -9.30
C LEU A 73 -12.09 -2.24 -10.32
N ALA A 74 -11.93 -0.92 -10.28
CA ALA A 74 -12.62 -0.01 -11.19
C ALA A 74 -12.21 -0.17 -12.66
N MET A 75 -10.99 -0.66 -12.91
CA MET A 75 -10.51 -1.04 -14.25
C MET A 75 -10.89 -2.49 -14.65
N GLY A 76 -11.60 -3.24 -13.80
CA GLY A 76 -11.88 -4.66 -14.02
C GLY A 76 -10.66 -5.59 -13.88
N LYS A 77 -9.54 -5.08 -13.34
CA LYS A 77 -8.29 -5.80 -13.10
C LYS A 77 -8.37 -6.54 -11.77
N PHE A 78 -9.26 -7.52 -11.71
CA PHE A 78 -9.64 -8.18 -10.48
C PHE A 78 -8.48 -8.93 -9.80
N VAL A 79 -7.62 -9.58 -10.59
CA VAL A 79 -6.47 -10.35 -10.05
C VAL A 79 -5.46 -9.41 -9.41
N GLU A 80 -5.16 -8.29 -10.07
CA GLU A 80 -4.23 -7.27 -9.60
C GLU A 80 -4.74 -6.54 -8.36
N ALA A 81 -6.05 -6.48 -8.15
CA ALA A 81 -6.64 -5.87 -6.95
C ALA A 81 -6.42 -6.69 -5.67
N ILE A 82 -6.27 -8.01 -5.76
CA ILE A 82 -6.30 -8.91 -4.59
C ILE A 82 -5.15 -8.63 -3.62
N GLN A 83 -3.90 -8.53 -4.13
CA GLN A 83 -2.73 -8.37 -3.26
C GLN A 83 -2.69 -7.01 -2.53
N PRO A 84 -2.93 -5.86 -3.21
CA PRO A 84 -3.08 -4.58 -2.53
C PRO A 84 -4.21 -4.60 -1.48
N LEU A 85 -5.38 -5.15 -1.81
CA LEU A 85 -6.50 -5.20 -0.86
C LEU A 85 -6.21 -6.08 0.36
N ARG A 86 -5.52 -7.21 0.18
CA ARG A 86 -5.04 -8.05 1.30
C ARG A 86 -4.12 -7.26 2.22
N THR A 87 -3.15 -6.55 1.65
CA THR A 87 -2.21 -5.72 2.43
C THR A 87 -2.97 -4.61 3.18
N ALA A 88 -3.92 -3.95 2.51
CA ALA A 88 -4.78 -2.96 3.15
C ALA A 88 -5.60 -3.56 4.30
N TYR A 89 -6.11 -4.79 4.16
CA TYR A 89 -6.86 -5.47 5.22
C TYR A 89 -5.99 -5.78 6.44
N GLU A 90 -4.74 -6.20 6.22
CA GLU A 90 -3.78 -6.49 7.29
C GLU A 90 -3.40 -5.22 8.08
N LEU A 91 -3.34 -4.07 7.40
CA LEU A 91 -2.99 -2.77 7.99
C LEU A 91 -4.20 -1.99 8.54
N ALA A 92 -5.43 -2.39 8.19
CA ALA A 92 -6.63 -1.66 8.56
C ALA A 92 -6.99 -1.81 10.06
N PRO A 93 -7.55 -0.78 10.69
CA PRO A 93 -8.22 -0.93 11.98
C PRO A 93 -9.45 -1.85 11.84
N ASP A 94 -9.88 -2.48 12.93
CA ASP A 94 -10.89 -3.55 12.91
C ASP A 94 -12.23 -3.11 12.30
N GLU A 95 -12.62 -1.85 12.50
CA GLU A 95 -13.82 -1.26 11.92
C GLU A 95 -13.79 -1.17 10.39
N ALA A 96 -12.59 -1.01 9.79
CA ALA A 96 -12.39 -0.88 8.35
C ALA A 96 -12.09 -2.22 7.66
N LYS A 97 -11.75 -3.27 8.43
CA LYS A 97 -11.51 -4.63 7.91
C LYS A 97 -12.72 -5.19 7.19
N LYS A 98 -13.93 -4.98 7.72
CA LYS A 98 -15.17 -5.43 7.07
C LYS A 98 -15.33 -4.85 5.67
N GLU A 99 -15.12 -3.55 5.52
CA GLU A 99 -15.21 -2.87 4.22
C GLU A 99 -14.15 -3.40 3.25
N THR A 100 -12.91 -3.55 3.72
CA THR A 100 -11.81 -4.03 2.88
C THR A 100 -12.00 -5.49 2.48
N PHE A 101 -12.53 -6.32 3.39
CA PHE A 101 -12.87 -7.71 3.10
C PHE A 101 -13.91 -7.84 1.99
N ASN A 102 -14.94 -6.99 1.99
CA ASN A 102 -15.94 -6.98 0.92
C ASN A 102 -15.30 -6.69 -0.46
N LEU A 103 -14.36 -5.75 -0.53
CA LEU A 103 -13.64 -5.47 -1.77
C LEU A 103 -12.78 -6.66 -2.23
N ILE A 104 -12.21 -7.42 -1.30
CA ILE A 104 -11.48 -8.66 -1.62
C ILE A 104 -12.45 -9.70 -2.20
N LEU A 105 -13.66 -9.84 -1.63
CA LEU A 105 -14.68 -10.73 -2.17
C LEU A 105 -15.09 -10.32 -3.59
N ASP A 106 -15.31 -9.03 -3.83
CA ASP A 106 -15.64 -8.50 -5.16
C ASP A 106 -14.52 -8.81 -6.17
N ALA A 107 -13.26 -8.66 -5.77
CA ALA A 107 -12.10 -9.03 -6.59
C ALA A 107 -12.08 -10.53 -6.91
N LEU A 108 -12.31 -11.40 -5.92
CA LEU A 108 -12.31 -12.84 -6.11
C LEU A 108 -13.45 -13.28 -7.04
N ILE A 109 -14.66 -12.79 -6.80
CA ILE A 109 -15.83 -13.10 -7.64
C ILE A 109 -15.61 -12.58 -9.06
N GLY A 110 -15.15 -11.33 -9.22
CA GLY A 110 -14.85 -10.75 -10.52
C GLY A 110 -13.79 -11.54 -11.30
N SER A 111 -12.74 -12.02 -10.62
CA SER A 111 -11.72 -12.87 -11.25
C SER A 111 -12.28 -14.22 -11.73
N ALA A 112 -13.17 -14.84 -10.94
CA ALA A 112 -13.83 -16.09 -11.30
C ALA A 112 -14.78 -15.90 -12.49
N ILE A 113 -15.60 -14.84 -12.51
CA ILE A 113 -16.51 -14.55 -13.61
C ILE A 113 -15.72 -14.19 -14.88
N GLY A 114 -14.70 -13.34 -14.78
CA GLY A 114 -13.85 -12.95 -15.91
C GLY A 114 -13.17 -14.14 -16.57
N SER A 115 -12.73 -15.14 -15.80
CA SER A 115 -12.16 -16.38 -16.34
C SER A 115 -13.19 -17.32 -16.99
N VAL A 116 -14.48 -17.20 -16.65
CA VAL A 116 -15.57 -17.99 -17.23
C VAL A 116 -16.06 -17.39 -18.56
N PHE A 117 -16.13 -16.06 -18.68
CA PHE A 117 -16.67 -15.36 -19.85
C PHE A 117 -15.61 -14.77 -20.81
N GLY A 118 -14.33 -14.75 -20.41
CA GLY A 118 -13.23 -14.14 -21.18
C GLY A 118 -12.56 -15.04 -22.23
N ARG A 119 -13.26 -16.01 -22.82
CA ARG A 119 -12.78 -16.80 -23.97
C ARG A 119 -13.69 -16.63 -25.18
#